data_AF-A0A257JRZ9-F1
#
_entry.id   AF-A0A257JRZ9-F1
#
_cell.length_a   1.000
_cell.length_b   1.000
_cell.length_c   1.000
_cell.angle_alpha   90.00
_cell.angle_beta   90.00
_cell.angle_gamma   90.00
#
_symmetry.space_group_name_H-M   'P 1'
#
loop_
_entity.id
_entity.type
_entity.pdbx_description
1 polymer ?
#
loop_
_entity_poly.entity_id
_entity_poly.type
_entity_poly.pdbx_seq_one_letter_code
_entity_poly.pdbx_strand_id
1 'polypeptide(L)'
;MEILESFVANQPLWLVAIILLTGLAMFEFFGRALRRLLQRRAKQASDRGEGIDYLLSSVFALLGLLIAFTFGMALDRYESRRDLVVQEANAIGTAHIRTAFAAEPLRTQLREQLEAYAANRLAYGRAAFHDKPPLAAEAEKQRSQLAATGIAATQSVTSAPMGPAVMASINDVIDVGSAREAINLAKVPTSVVAMLVGYAFIAAFVLGYSQALPSLVHRIGNGLLFLLLTLSLVTIFDLDRPATGTIKVSQQPLVDLIRGFKN
;
A
#
# COMPACT_ATOMS: atom_id res chain seq x y z
N MET A 1 -14.77 -7.58 10.77
CA MET A 1 -13.81 -7.15 9.71
C MET A 1 -12.72 -6.26 10.30
N GLU A 2 -13.05 -5.29 11.14
CA GLU A 2 -12.08 -4.37 11.79
C GLU A 2 -10.92 -5.04 12.55
N ILE A 3 -11.14 -6.19 13.19
CA ILE A 3 -10.08 -6.95 13.89
C ILE A 3 -9.03 -7.50 12.91
N LEU A 4 -9.47 -7.98 11.74
CA LEU A 4 -8.57 -8.49 10.70
C LEU A 4 -7.76 -7.33 10.10
N GLU A 5 -8.39 -6.18 9.88
CA GLU A 5 -7.75 -4.97 9.35
C GLU A 5 -6.69 -4.41 10.29
N SER A 6 -7.03 -4.26 11.57
CA SER A 6 -6.09 -3.76 12.59
C SER A 6 -4.92 -4.72 12.81
N PHE A 7 -5.18 -6.04 12.77
CA PHE A 7 -4.12 -7.04 12.89
C PHE A 7 -3.19 -7.03 11.67
N VAL A 8 -3.75 -7.11 10.46
CA VAL A 8 -2.93 -7.13 9.23
C VAL A 8 -2.26 -5.77 8.98
N ALA A 9 -2.76 -4.64 9.45
CA ALA A 9 -2.09 -3.35 9.27
C ALA A 9 -0.93 -3.10 10.26
N ASN A 10 -1.05 -3.59 11.49
CA ASN A 10 -0.15 -3.20 12.59
C ASN A 10 0.88 -4.28 12.96
N GLN A 11 0.67 -5.53 12.56
CA GLN A 11 1.61 -6.61 12.88
C GLN A 11 2.80 -6.63 11.91
N PRO A 12 4.00 -7.06 12.37
CA PRO A 12 5.15 -7.17 11.48
C PRO A 12 4.90 -8.22 10.38
N LEU A 13 5.39 -7.96 9.16
CA LEU A 13 5.13 -8.80 7.98
C LEU A 13 5.61 -10.25 8.17
N TRP A 14 6.71 -10.46 8.88
CA TRP A 14 7.23 -11.80 9.17
C TRP A 14 6.24 -12.63 10.00
N LEU A 15 5.51 -12.01 10.94
CA LEU A 15 4.50 -12.69 11.74
C LEU A 15 3.30 -13.08 10.87
N VAL A 16 2.87 -12.19 9.97
CA VAL A 16 1.82 -12.48 8.98
C VAL A 16 2.24 -13.64 8.08
N ALA A 17 3.49 -13.66 7.63
CA ALA A 17 4.03 -14.75 6.81
C ALA A 17 3.98 -16.10 7.53
N ILE A 18 4.41 -16.15 8.80
CA ILE A 18 4.35 -17.36 9.62
C ILE A 18 2.90 -17.83 9.81
N ILE A 19 1.97 -16.91 10.11
CA ILE A 19 0.55 -17.24 10.29
C ILE A 19 -0.05 -17.80 9.00
N LEU A 20 0.24 -17.19 7.85
CA LEU A 20 -0.24 -17.69 6.55
C LEU A 20 0.34 -19.07 6.23
N LEU A 21 1.64 -19.26 6.40
CA LEU A 21 2.32 -20.52 6.10
C LEU A 21 1.81 -21.66 6.99
N THR A 22 1.70 -21.41 8.29
CA THR A 22 1.15 -22.39 9.25
C THR A 22 -0.33 -22.65 8.98
N GLY A 23 -1.11 -21.63 8.63
CA GLY A 23 -2.50 -21.76 8.23
C GLY A 23 -2.67 -22.65 7.00
N LEU A 24 -1.91 -22.41 5.93
CA LEU A 24 -1.92 -23.24 4.72
C LEU A 24 -1.58 -24.71 5.04
N ALA A 25 -0.52 -24.93 5.83
CA ALA A 25 -0.12 -26.27 6.26
C ALA A 25 -1.20 -26.95 7.13
N MET A 26 -1.89 -26.20 8.00
CA MET A 26 -2.99 -26.72 8.82
C MET A 26 -4.20 -27.11 7.96
N PHE A 27 -4.61 -26.28 7.02
CA PHE A 27 -5.73 -26.59 6.12
C PHE A 27 -5.41 -27.79 5.22
N GLU A 28 -4.18 -27.89 4.71
CA GLU A 28 -3.70 -29.08 4.00
C GLU A 28 -3.73 -30.32 4.90
N PHE A 29 -3.31 -30.22 6.16
CA PHE A 29 -3.40 -31.31 7.12
C PHE A 29 -4.85 -31.73 7.37
N PHE A 30 -5.78 -30.80 7.55
CA PHE A 30 -7.20 -31.09 7.73
C PHE A 30 -7.81 -31.79 6.51
N GLY A 31 -7.47 -31.34 5.30
CA GLY A 31 -7.89 -32.00 4.06
C GLY A 31 -7.43 -33.45 4.00
N ARG A 32 -6.15 -33.69 4.32
CA ARG A 32 -5.56 -35.04 4.40
C ARG A 32 -6.24 -35.90 5.45
N ALA A 33 -6.45 -35.36 6.64
CA ALA A 33 -7.09 -36.06 7.76
C ALA A 33 -8.52 -36.48 7.40
N LEU A 34 -9.30 -35.57 6.80
CA LEU A 34 -10.67 -35.86 6.37
C LEU A 34 -10.71 -36.99 5.34
N ARG A 35 -9.84 -36.97 4.32
CA ARG A 35 -9.80 -38.07 3.34
C ARG A 35 -9.43 -39.40 3.97
N ARG A 36 -8.46 -39.42 4.89
CA ARG A 36 -8.08 -40.66 5.61
C ARG A 36 -9.25 -41.21 6.43
N LEU A 37 -10.02 -40.35 7.09
CA LEU A 37 -11.20 -40.78 7.87
C LEU A 37 -12.29 -41.36 6.97
N LEU A 38 -12.56 -40.74 5.82
CA LEU A 38 -13.57 -41.22 4.87
C LEU A 38 -13.14 -42.54 4.20
N GLN A 39 -11.88 -42.67 3.81
CA GLN A 39 -11.34 -43.92 3.22
C GLN A 39 -11.31 -45.09 4.22
N ARG A 40 -11.10 -44.83 5.52
CA ARG A 40 -11.20 -45.86 6.55
C ARG A 40 -12.63 -46.35 6.77
N ARG A 41 -13.62 -45.47 6.60
CA ARG A 41 -15.06 -45.80 6.73
C ARG A 41 -15.62 -46.47 5.48
N ALA A 42 -15.17 -46.07 4.30
CA ALA A 42 -15.52 -46.70 3.04
C ALA A 42 -14.51 -47.81 2.71
N LYS A 43 -14.69 -49.01 3.30
CA LYS A 43 -13.95 -50.22 2.89
C LYS A 43 -14.04 -50.37 1.35
N GLN A 44 -12.94 -50.09 0.64
CA GLN A 44 -12.82 -50.22 -0.82
C GLN A 44 -13.89 -49.49 -1.64
N ALA A 45 -13.74 -48.18 -1.86
CA ALA A 45 -14.16 -47.57 -3.11
C ALA A 45 -12.90 -47.21 -3.89
N SER A 46 -12.53 -48.12 -4.80
CA SER A 46 -11.49 -47.94 -5.81
C SER A 46 -11.89 -46.79 -6.74
N ASP A 47 -10.90 -46.00 -7.14
CA ASP A 47 -10.88 -45.22 -8.38
C ASP A 47 -11.80 -43.97 -8.49
N ARG A 48 -11.49 -42.93 -7.71
CA ARG A 48 -11.95 -41.54 -7.98
C ARG A 48 -10.80 -40.54 -7.89
N GLY A 49 -9.62 -40.92 -8.40
CA GLY A 49 -8.44 -40.04 -8.44
C GLY A 49 -8.52 -38.98 -9.55
N GLU A 50 -8.91 -39.39 -10.76
CA GLU A 50 -8.78 -38.56 -11.97
C GLU A 50 -9.58 -37.25 -11.94
N GLY A 51 -10.76 -37.21 -11.32
CA GLY A 51 -11.58 -35.99 -11.27
C GLY A 51 -11.04 -34.91 -10.32
N ILE A 52 -10.20 -35.28 -9.35
CA ILE A 52 -9.71 -34.35 -8.32
C ILE A 52 -8.56 -33.49 -8.86
N ASP A 53 -7.76 -34.02 -9.78
CA ASP A 53 -6.58 -33.32 -10.32
C ASP A 53 -6.98 -32.17 -11.26
N TYR A 54 -8.05 -32.34 -12.05
CA TYR A 54 -8.63 -31.25 -12.85
C TYR A 54 -9.21 -30.13 -11.97
N LEU A 55 -9.88 -30.51 -10.88
CA LEU A 55 -10.42 -29.56 -9.91
C LEU A 55 -9.30 -28.79 -9.22
N LEU A 56 -8.23 -29.48 -8.82
CA LEU A 56 -7.06 -28.88 -8.19
C LEU A 56 -6.38 -27.85 -9.11
N SER A 57 -6.18 -28.22 -10.38
CA SER A 57 -5.60 -27.33 -11.39
C SER A 57 -6.45 -26.08 -11.59
N SER A 58 -7.78 -26.24 -11.66
CA SER A 58 -8.72 -25.13 -11.81
C SER A 58 -8.73 -24.20 -10.59
N VAL A 59 -8.67 -24.77 -9.38
CA VAL A 59 -8.59 -24.00 -8.12
C VAL A 59 -7.31 -23.18 -8.05
N PHE A 60 -6.15 -23.78 -8.35
CA PHE A 60 -4.89 -23.03 -8.34
C PHE A 60 -4.79 -22.00 -9.47
N ALA A 61 -5.36 -22.28 -10.65
CA ALA A 61 -5.44 -21.30 -11.72
C ALA A 61 -6.24 -20.06 -11.30
N LEU A 62 -7.40 -20.26 -10.66
CA LEU A 62 -8.21 -19.16 -10.17
C LEU A 62 -7.54 -18.43 -8.99
N LEU A 63 -6.86 -19.15 -8.08
CA LEU A 63 -6.04 -18.52 -7.04
C LEU A 63 -4.94 -17.63 -7.65
N GLY A 64 -4.24 -18.12 -8.68
CA GLY A 64 -3.24 -17.36 -9.40
C GLY A 64 -3.82 -16.08 -10.02
N LEU A 65 -5.00 -16.16 -10.61
CA LEU A 65 -5.71 -15.00 -11.16
C LEU A 65 -6.10 -13.98 -10.06
N LEU A 66 -6.60 -14.46 -8.92
CA LEU A 66 -6.92 -13.60 -7.77
C LEU A 66 -5.68 -12.92 -7.20
N ILE A 67 -4.54 -13.62 -7.13
CA ILE A 67 -3.25 -13.04 -6.74
C ILE A 67 -2.86 -11.94 -7.72
N ALA A 68 -2.93 -12.20 -9.03
CA ALA A 68 -2.55 -11.23 -10.05
C ALA A 68 -3.37 -9.93 -9.97
N PHE A 69 -4.71 -10.04 -9.86
CA PHE A 69 -5.56 -8.84 -9.73
C PHE A 69 -5.34 -8.10 -8.41
N THR A 70 -5.14 -8.82 -7.31
CA THR A 70 -4.90 -8.18 -6.01
C THR A 70 -3.53 -7.52 -5.95
N PHE A 71 -2.52 -8.12 -6.56
CA PHE A 71 -1.20 -7.52 -6.76
C PHE A 71 -1.28 -6.25 -7.60
N GLY A 72 -2.00 -6.28 -8.73
CA GLY A 72 -2.23 -5.09 -9.56
C GLY A 72 -2.89 -3.94 -8.78
N MET A 73 -3.90 -4.24 -7.96
CA MET A 73 -4.54 -3.25 -7.08
C MET A 73 -3.58 -2.66 -6.03
N ALA A 74 -2.71 -3.48 -5.43
CA ALA A 74 -1.73 -3.00 -4.46
C ALA A 74 -0.64 -2.14 -5.14
N LEU A 75 -0.19 -2.56 -6.34
CA LEU A 75 0.79 -1.84 -7.14
C LEU A 75 0.27 -0.48 -7.61
N ASP A 76 -0.97 -0.39 -8.07
CA ASP A 76 -1.61 0.86 -8.51
C ASP A 76 -1.66 1.91 -7.37
N ARG A 77 -1.95 1.48 -6.15
CA ARG A 77 -1.86 2.34 -4.96
C ARG A 77 -0.45 2.79 -4.67
N TYR A 78 0.53 1.89 -4.77
CA TYR A 78 1.94 2.25 -4.59
C TYR A 78 2.39 3.29 -5.61
N GLU A 79 2.07 3.08 -6.89
CA GLU A 79 2.38 4.02 -7.98
C GLU A 79 1.69 5.37 -7.77
N SER A 80 0.39 5.37 -7.42
CA SER A 80 -0.35 6.61 -7.09
C SER A 80 0.30 7.40 -5.95
N ARG A 81 0.74 6.71 -4.88
CA ARG A 81 1.45 7.34 -3.77
C ARG A 81 2.80 7.93 -4.22
N ARG A 82 3.53 7.22 -5.08
CA ARG A 82 4.81 7.66 -5.66
C ARG A 82 4.63 8.90 -6.53
N ASP A 83 3.64 8.88 -7.40
CA ASP A 83 3.38 9.97 -8.34
C ASP A 83 2.94 11.24 -7.61
N LEU A 84 2.15 11.11 -6.54
CA LEU A 84 1.79 12.25 -5.69
C LEU A 84 2.98 12.89 -4.96
N VAL A 85 4.05 12.13 -4.65
CA VAL A 85 5.30 12.73 -4.11
C VAL A 85 5.98 13.62 -5.15
N VAL A 86 6.04 13.15 -6.41
CA VAL A 86 6.60 13.92 -7.52
C VAL A 86 5.77 15.17 -7.78
N GLN A 87 4.44 15.02 -7.84
CA GLN A 87 3.52 16.14 -8.04
C GLN A 87 3.64 17.18 -6.92
N GLU A 88 3.76 16.76 -5.65
CA GLU A 88 3.88 17.70 -4.53
C GLU A 88 5.20 18.48 -4.61
N ALA A 89 6.30 17.80 -4.92
CA ALA A 89 7.58 18.46 -5.11
C ALA A 89 7.52 19.52 -6.24
N ASN A 90 6.89 19.18 -7.37
CA ASN A 90 6.73 20.11 -8.49
C ASN A 90 5.79 21.27 -8.18
N ALA A 91 4.68 21.01 -7.46
CA ALA A 91 3.74 22.05 -7.04
C ALA A 91 4.41 23.05 -6.10
N ILE A 92 5.15 22.56 -5.09
CA ILE A 92 5.88 23.42 -4.16
C ILE A 92 6.96 24.22 -4.91
N GLY A 93 7.74 23.58 -5.80
CA GLY A 93 8.75 24.27 -6.60
C GLY A 93 8.17 25.37 -7.49
N THR A 94 7.03 25.10 -8.12
CA THR A 94 6.31 26.09 -8.94
C THR A 94 5.81 27.26 -8.10
N ALA A 95 5.19 26.95 -6.95
CA ALA A 95 4.72 27.98 -6.02
C ALA A 95 5.87 28.84 -5.49
N HIS A 96 7.01 28.22 -5.17
CA HIS A 96 8.20 28.90 -4.66
C HIS A 96 8.74 29.91 -5.67
N ILE A 97 8.87 29.55 -6.95
CA ILE A 97 9.28 30.48 -8.02
C ILE A 97 8.28 31.64 -8.14
N ARG A 98 6.97 31.33 -8.10
CA ARG A 98 5.91 32.34 -8.28
C ARG A 98 5.77 33.30 -7.11
N THR A 99 6.32 32.99 -5.93
CA THR A 99 6.38 33.97 -4.83
C THR A 99 7.04 35.28 -5.23
N ALA A 100 7.97 35.27 -6.21
CA ALA A 100 8.67 36.46 -6.69
C ALA A 100 7.72 37.58 -7.17
N PHE A 101 6.51 37.24 -7.63
CA PHE A 101 5.51 38.22 -8.07
C PHE A 101 4.84 38.98 -6.92
N ALA A 102 4.83 38.43 -5.71
CA ALA A 102 4.29 39.11 -4.54
C ALA A 102 5.21 40.25 -4.08
N ALA A 103 4.62 41.26 -3.42
CA ALA A 103 5.39 42.32 -2.77
C ALA A 103 5.96 41.86 -1.42
N GLU A 104 6.99 42.55 -0.91
CA GLU A 104 7.42 42.36 0.47
C GLU A 104 6.35 42.89 1.45
N PRO A 105 6.17 42.26 2.63
CA PRO A 105 6.92 41.12 3.18
C PRO A 105 6.36 39.73 2.76
N LEU A 106 5.27 39.69 1.98
CA LEU A 106 4.52 38.48 1.67
C LEU A 106 5.31 37.49 0.81
N ARG A 107 6.18 38.01 -0.08
CA ARG A 107 7.14 37.20 -0.84
C ARG A 107 8.00 36.34 0.09
N THR A 108 8.67 36.97 1.04
CA THR A 108 9.57 36.29 1.97
C THR A 108 8.79 35.30 2.84
N GLN A 109 7.64 35.70 3.38
CA GLN A 109 6.79 34.83 4.19
C GLN A 109 6.33 33.58 3.44
N LEU A 110 5.89 33.70 2.18
CA LEU A 110 5.48 32.54 1.37
C LEU A 110 6.64 31.59 1.09
N ARG A 111 7.83 32.11 0.79
CA ARG A 111 9.02 31.27 0.56
C ARG A 111 9.33 30.44 1.80
N GLU A 112 9.42 31.09 2.96
CA GLU A 112 9.70 30.41 4.23
C GLU A 112 8.65 29.37 4.58
N GLN A 113 7.36 29.67 4.37
CA GLN A 113 6.27 28.71 4.60
C GLN A 113 6.34 27.51 3.67
N LEU A 114 6.63 27.71 2.38
CA LEU A 114 6.77 26.62 1.39
C LEU A 114 8.00 25.74 1.70
N GLU A 115 9.11 26.35 2.10
CA GLU A 115 10.33 25.63 2.49
C GLU A 115 10.11 24.80 3.77
N ALA A 116 9.46 25.39 4.78
CA ALA A 116 9.09 24.70 6.01
C ALA A 116 8.07 23.57 5.76
N TYR A 117 7.11 23.80 4.86
CA TYR A 117 6.18 22.77 4.42
C TYR A 117 6.91 21.61 3.75
N ALA A 118 7.76 21.87 2.76
CA ALA A 118 8.56 20.85 2.08
C ALA A 118 9.39 20.01 3.06
N ALA A 119 10.04 20.66 4.03
CA ALA A 119 10.82 19.99 5.07
C ALA A 119 9.95 19.06 5.94
N ASN A 120 8.76 19.52 6.36
CA ASN A 120 7.81 18.71 7.11
C ASN A 120 7.29 17.52 6.27
N ARG A 121 7.03 17.71 4.98
CA ARG A 121 6.60 16.62 4.07
C ARG A 121 7.69 15.57 3.87
N LEU A 122 8.95 15.98 3.78
CA LEU A 122 10.09 15.05 3.73
C LEU A 122 10.23 14.30 5.06
N ALA A 123 10.09 14.99 6.19
CA ALA A 123 10.11 14.37 7.52
C ALA A 123 9.00 13.32 7.65
N TYR A 124 7.77 13.65 7.26
CA TYR A 124 6.64 12.71 7.23
C TYR A 124 6.94 11.47 6.39
N GLY A 125 7.52 11.66 5.20
CA GLY A 125 7.88 10.57 4.29
C GLY A 125 8.92 9.60 4.87
N ARG A 126 9.82 10.09 5.75
CA ARG A 126 10.88 9.30 6.40
C ARG A 126 10.52 8.78 7.80
N ALA A 127 9.53 9.39 8.43
CA ALA A 127 9.09 9.07 9.78
C ALA A 127 8.59 7.63 9.94
N ALA A 128 8.82 7.06 11.12
CA ALA A 128 8.17 5.82 11.51
C ALA A 128 6.67 6.04 11.70
N PHE A 129 5.89 4.95 11.70
CA PHE A 129 4.42 5.03 11.79
C PHE A 129 3.91 5.87 12.97
N HIS A 130 4.55 5.77 14.14
CA HIS A 130 4.15 6.49 15.35
C HIS A 130 4.42 8.00 15.30
N ASP A 131 5.39 8.43 14.49
CA ASP A 131 5.79 9.84 14.36
C ASP A 131 5.01 10.56 13.24
N LYS A 132 4.30 9.82 12.39
CA LYS A 132 3.54 10.38 11.26
C LYS A 132 2.35 11.27 11.66
N PRO A 133 1.51 10.93 12.67
CA PRO A 133 0.35 11.74 13.03
C PRO A 133 0.66 13.21 13.37
N PRO A 134 1.66 13.56 14.21
CA PRO A 134 1.96 14.97 14.48
C PRO A 134 2.46 15.71 13.25
N LEU A 135 3.24 15.07 12.39
CA LEU A 135 3.73 15.67 11.14
C LEU A 135 2.60 15.94 10.12
N ALA A 136 1.59 15.05 10.07
CA ALA A 136 0.40 15.27 9.26
C ALA A 136 -0.44 16.44 9.79
N ALA A 137 -0.64 16.52 11.12
CA ALA A 137 -1.36 17.64 11.73
C ALA A 137 -0.66 19.00 11.48
N GLU A 138 0.67 19.03 11.55
CA GLU A 138 1.43 20.23 11.20
C GLU A 138 1.34 20.56 9.71
N ALA A 139 1.32 19.57 8.82
CA ALA A 139 1.15 19.79 7.38
C ALA A 139 -0.20 20.44 7.06
N GLU A 140 -1.27 20.02 7.73
CA GLU A 140 -2.60 20.62 7.59
C GLU A 140 -2.61 22.10 8.03
N LYS A 141 -1.99 22.39 9.16
CA LYS A 141 -1.84 23.75 9.66
C LYS A 141 -1.01 24.62 8.70
N GLN A 142 0.09 24.11 8.18
CA GLN A 142 0.94 24.80 7.21
C GLN A 142 0.18 25.13 5.92
N ARG A 143 -0.68 24.21 5.42
CA ARG A 143 -1.53 24.49 4.26
C ARG A 143 -2.56 25.57 4.51
N SER A 144 -3.17 25.58 5.69
CA SER A 144 -4.08 26.66 6.10
C SER A 144 -3.37 28.02 6.16
N GLN A 145 -2.12 28.06 6.63
CA GLN A 145 -1.30 29.28 6.65
C GLN A 145 -0.89 29.74 5.25
N LEU A 146 -0.51 28.79 4.38
CA LEU A 146 -0.20 29.05 2.97
C LEU A 146 -1.42 29.63 2.24
N ALA A 147 -2.62 29.12 2.49
CA ALA A 147 -3.85 29.66 1.91
C ALA A 147 -4.07 31.12 2.32
N ALA A 148 -3.99 31.43 3.62
CA ALA A 148 -4.18 32.78 4.13
C ALA A 148 -3.13 33.77 3.57
N THR A 149 -1.86 33.35 3.58
CA THR A 149 -0.74 34.17 3.08
C THR A 149 -0.81 34.32 1.56
N GLY A 150 -1.24 33.27 0.84
CA GLY A 150 -1.41 33.25 -0.62
C GLY A 150 -2.50 34.22 -1.09
N ILE A 151 -3.60 34.33 -0.36
CA ILE A 151 -4.65 35.33 -0.64
C ILE A 151 -4.10 36.76 -0.50
N ALA A 152 -3.42 37.05 0.61
CA ALA A 152 -2.82 38.36 0.83
C ALA A 152 -1.75 38.68 -0.23
N ALA A 153 -0.89 37.70 -0.55
CA ALA A 153 0.14 37.84 -1.58
C ALA A 153 -0.46 38.15 -2.95
N THR A 154 -1.54 37.46 -3.31
CA THR A 154 -2.26 37.69 -4.57
C THR A 154 -2.78 39.11 -4.70
N GLN A 155 -3.33 39.67 -3.61
CA GLN A 155 -3.81 41.06 -3.58
C GLN A 155 -2.69 42.09 -3.69
N SER A 156 -1.46 41.72 -3.31
CA SER A 156 -0.29 42.60 -3.43
C SER A 156 0.29 42.68 -4.85
N VAL A 157 -0.09 41.76 -5.75
CA VAL A 157 0.46 41.69 -7.11
C VAL A 157 -0.13 42.77 -8.01
N THR A 158 0.72 43.65 -8.53
CA THR A 158 0.27 44.77 -9.39
C THR A 158 -0.11 44.34 -10.81
N SER A 159 0.51 43.28 -11.33
CA SER A 159 0.21 42.77 -12.68
C SER A 159 -0.99 41.81 -12.66
N ALA A 160 -2.06 42.21 -13.35
CA ALA A 160 -3.33 41.47 -13.43
C ALA A 160 -3.21 39.94 -13.72
N PRO A 161 -2.34 39.46 -14.62
CA PRO A 161 -2.23 38.01 -14.86
C PRO A 161 -1.42 37.24 -13.81
N MET A 162 -0.53 37.90 -13.06
CA MET A 162 0.37 37.19 -12.14
C MET A 162 -0.26 36.92 -10.77
N GLY A 163 -1.21 37.75 -10.32
CA GLY A 163 -1.95 37.51 -9.08
C GLY A 163 -2.65 36.14 -9.08
N PRO A 164 -3.54 35.86 -10.06
CA PRO A 164 -4.16 34.55 -10.20
C PRO A 164 -3.16 33.40 -10.36
N ALA A 165 -2.02 33.62 -11.02
CA ALA A 165 -1.00 32.60 -11.18
C ALA A 165 -0.31 32.22 -9.86
N VAL A 166 -0.12 33.18 -8.94
CA VAL A 166 0.36 32.92 -7.56
C VAL A 166 -0.66 32.09 -6.82
N MET A 167 -1.92 32.53 -6.76
CA MET A 167 -2.98 31.81 -6.04
C MET A 167 -3.17 30.38 -6.57
N ALA A 168 -3.17 30.21 -7.90
CA ALA A 168 -3.30 28.90 -8.52
C ALA A 168 -2.18 27.95 -8.07
N SER A 169 -0.92 28.42 -8.03
CA SER A 169 0.17 27.56 -7.56
C SER A 169 0.11 27.20 -6.08
N ILE A 170 -0.44 28.09 -5.24
CA ILE A 170 -0.67 27.79 -3.82
C ILE A 170 -1.80 26.77 -3.67
N ASN A 171 -2.87 26.89 -4.45
CA ASN A 171 -3.94 25.89 -4.50
C ASN A 171 -3.42 24.52 -4.93
N ASP A 172 -2.57 24.44 -5.95
CA ASP A 172 -1.97 23.17 -6.39
C ASP A 172 -1.20 22.49 -5.24
N VAL A 173 -0.45 23.24 -4.43
CA VAL A 173 0.25 22.71 -3.25
C VAL A 173 -0.74 22.14 -2.22
N ILE A 174 -1.84 22.86 -1.97
CA ILE A 174 -2.86 22.45 -1.00
C ILE A 174 -3.58 21.18 -1.47
N ASP A 175 -4.00 21.16 -2.73
CA ASP A 175 -4.75 20.06 -3.35
C ASP A 175 -3.93 18.78 -3.42
N VAL A 176 -2.67 18.86 -3.85
CA VAL A 176 -1.77 17.70 -3.88
C VAL A 176 -1.46 17.22 -2.45
N GLY A 177 -1.31 18.14 -1.49
CA GLY A 177 -1.18 17.78 -0.07
C GLY A 177 -2.37 16.95 0.42
N SER A 178 -3.60 17.31 0.01
CA SER A 178 -4.85 16.66 0.43
C SER A 178 -4.97 15.29 -0.20
N ALA A 179 -4.62 15.20 -1.49
CA ALA A 179 -4.55 13.95 -2.21
C ALA A 179 -3.54 12.98 -1.58
N ARG A 180 -2.36 13.47 -1.15
CA ARG A 180 -1.36 12.65 -0.42
C ARG A 180 -1.91 12.09 0.89
N GLU A 181 -2.73 12.83 1.62
CA GLU A 181 -3.34 12.32 2.86
C GLU A 181 -4.43 11.29 2.57
N ALA A 182 -5.30 11.56 1.60
CA ALA A 182 -6.36 10.64 1.20
C ALA A 182 -5.79 9.29 0.70
N ILE A 183 -4.75 9.30 -0.14
CA ILE A 183 -4.15 8.05 -0.67
C ILE A 183 -3.42 7.24 0.40
N ASN A 184 -2.94 7.88 1.47
CA ASN A 184 -2.31 7.18 2.59
C ASN A 184 -3.33 6.48 3.50
N LEU A 185 -4.60 6.87 3.43
CA LEU A 185 -5.71 6.17 4.08
C LEU A 185 -6.30 5.07 3.20
N ALA A 186 -6.11 5.16 1.88
CA ALA A 186 -6.60 4.18 0.91
C ALA A 186 -5.85 2.84 1.02
N LYS A 187 -6.64 1.76 1.11
CA LYS A 187 -6.18 0.36 1.23
C LYS A 187 -6.90 -0.53 0.21
N VAL A 188 -6.39 -1.72 -0.04
CA VAL A 188 -7.14 -2.76 -0.76
C VAL A 188 -8.38 -3.11 0.07
N PRO A 189 -9.58 -3.20 -0.53
CA PRO A 189 -10.79 -3.53 0.22
C PRO A 189 -10.62 -4.83 0.99
N THR A 190 -10.96 -4.80 2.27
CA THR A 190 -10.79 -5.94 3.18
C THR A 190 -11.53 -7.18 2.72
N SER A 191 -12.68 -7.00 2.05
CA SER A 191 -13.44 -8.08 1.43
C SER A 191 -12.63 -8.84 0.38
N VAL A 192 -11.85 -8.14 -0.45
CA VAL A 192 -10.97 -8.74 -1.48
C VAL A 192 -9.84 -9.52 -0.82
N VAL A 193 -9.19 -8.93 0.19
CA VAL A 193 -8.11 -9.59 0.94
C VAL A 193 -8.63 -10.84 1.67
N ALA A 194 -9.76 -10.73 2.37
CA ALA A 194 -10.38 -11.84 3.08
C ALA A 194 -10.79 -12.97 2.12
N MET A 195 -11.35 -12.62 0.96
CA MET A 195 -11.67 -13.58 -0.10
C MET A 195 -10.42 -14.28 -0.60
N LEU A 196 -9.34 -13.54 -0.88
CA LEU A 196 -8.07 -14.11 -1.36
C LEU A 196 -7.44 -15.09 -0.36
N VAL A 197 -7.37 -14.70 0.92
CA VAL A 197 -6.83 -15.55 2.00
C VAL A 197 -7.72 -16.78 2.22
N GLY A 198 -9.04 -16.60 2.25
CA GLY A 198 -9.99 -17.70 2.35
C GLY A 198 -9.88 -18.68 1.19
N TYR A 199 -9.75 -18.17 -0.03
CA TYR A 199 -9.53 -18.98 -1.23
C TYR A 199 -8.23 -19.78 -1.14
N ALA A 200 -7.13 -19.16 -0.69
CA ALA A 200 -5.86 -19.83 -0.49
C ALA A 200 -5.95 -20.99 0.52
N PHE A 201 -6.68 -20.79 1.64
CA PHE A 201 -6.92 -21.86 2.61
C PHE A 201 -7.80 -22.98 2.07
N ILE A 202 -8.84 -22.67 1.30
CA ILE A 202 -9.66 -23.67 0.61
C ILE A 202 -8.80 -24.45 -0.40
N ALA A 203 -7.95 -23.78 -1.17
CA ALA A 203 -7.04 -24.44 -2.11
C ALA A 203 -6.06 -25.38 -1.40
N ALA A 204 -5.47 -24.96 -0.27
CA ALA A 204 -4.62 -25.81 0.55
C ALA A 204 -5.37 -27.03 1.11
N PHE A 205 -6.62 -26.84 1.55
CA PHE A 205 -7.48 -27.94 1.99
C PHE A 205 -7.77 -28.93 0.87
N VAL A 206 -8.14 -28.46 -0.32
CA VAL A 206 -8.41 -29.32 -1.48
C VAL A 206 -7.14 -30.08 -1.90
N LEU A 207 -5.97 -29.44 -1.87
CA LEU A 207 -4.68 -30.08 -2.11
C LEU A 207 -4.38 -31.18 -1.08
N GLY A 208 -4.67 -30.92 0.20
CA GLY A 208 -4.57 -31.92 1.25
C GLY A 208 -5.54 -33.08 1.02
N TYR A 209 -6.78 -32.77 0.67
CA TYR A 209 -7.79 -33.77 0.37
C TYR A 209 -7.45 -34.58 -0.88
N SER A 210 -6.71 -34.07 -1.87
CA SER A 210 -6.30 -34.87 -3.03
C SER A 210 -5.25 -35.95 -2.66
N GLN A 211 -4.49 -35.77 -1.57
CA GLN A 211 -3.32 -36.58 -1.25
C GLN A 211 -3.40 -37.28 0.13
N ALA A 212 -4.00 -38.48 0.21
CA ALA A 212 -4.15 -39.18 1.50
C ALA A 212 -2.80 -39.60 2.15
N LEU A 213 -1.84 -40.08 1.37
CA LEU A 213 -0.50 -40.51 1.79
C LEU A 213 0.55 -39.94 0.83
N PRO A 214 0.93 -38.65 0.97
CA PRO A 214 1.85 -38.02 0.04
C PRO A 214 3.26 -38.59 0.20
N SER A 215 3.91 -38.90 -0.92
CA SER A 215 5.34 -39.25 -0.96
C SER A 215 6.20 -38.05 -0.53
N LEU A 216 7.48 -38.29 -0.22
CA LEU A 216 8.39 -37.21 0.21
C LEU A 216 8.48 -36.07 -0.82
N VAL A 217 8.51 -36.42 -2.12
CA VAL A 217 8.54 -35.45 -3.22
C VAL A 217 7.31 -34.53 -3.20
N HIS A 218 6.11 -35.09 -3.00
CA HIS A 218 4.88 -34.30 -2.91
C HIS A 218 4.87 -33.38 -1.68
N ARG A 219 5.39 -33.84 -0.53
CA ARG A 219 5.49 -33.00 0.67
C ARG A 219 6.41 -31.80 0.45
N ILE A 220 7.56 -32.01 -0.20
CA ILE A 220 8.48 -30.93 -0.55
C ILE A 220 7.83 -29.97 -1.54
N GLY A 221 7.16 -30.49 -2.58
CA GLY A 221 6.44 -29.70 -3.57
C GLY A 221 5.34 -28.83 -2.95
N ASN A 222 4.49 -29.40 -2.08
CA ASN A 222 3.46 -28.67 -1.36
C ASN A 222 4.06 -27.57 -0.47
N GLY A 223 5.16 -27.87 0.24
CA GLY A 223 5.87 -26.90 1.06
C GLY A 223 6.40 -25.72 0.25
N LEU A 224 7.00 -25.99 -0.91
CA LEU A 224 7.49 -24.95 -1.82
C LEU A 224 6.33 -24.11 -2.38
N LEU A 225 5.22 -24.74 -2.77
CA LEU A 225 4.02 -24.03 -3.22
C LEU A 225 3.48 -23.09 -2.14
N PHE A 226 3.36 -23.54 -0.89
CA PHE A 226 2.90 -22.70 0.21
C PHE A 226 3.87 -21.56 0.52
N LEU A 227 5.17 -21.79 0.38
CA LEU A 227 6.17 -20.74 0.50
C LEU A 227 5.96 -19.66 -0.58
N LEU A 228 5.78 -20.06 -1.85
CA LEU A 228 5.55 -19.13 -2.96
C LEU A 228 4.24 -18.36 -2.81
N LEU A 229 3.15 -19.04 -2.42
CA LEU A 229 1.87 -18.40 -2.13
C LEU A 229 1.98 -17.41 -0.97
N THR A 230 2.66 -17.79 0.11
CA THR A 230 2.90 -16.92 1.25
C THR A 230 3.71 -15.69 0.84
N LEU A 231 4.79 -15.86 0.07
CA LEU A 231 5.60 -14.76 -0.43
C LEU A 231 4.77 -13.80 -1.29
N SER A 232 3.92 -14.35 -2.15
CA SER A 232 3.03 -13.57 -3.03
C SER A 232 2.04 -12.73 -2.21
N LEU A 233 1.36 -13.35 -1.25
CA LEU A 233 0.41 -12.66 -0.36
C LEU A 233 1.08 -11.61 0.52
N VAL A 234 2.25 -11.91 1.08
CA VAL A 234 3.02 -10.96 1.89
C VAL A 234 3.48 -9.79 1.06
N THR A 235 3.88 -9.99 -0.20
CA THR A 235 4.26 -8.90 -1.11
C THR A 235 3.07 -8.00 -1.41
N ILE A 236 1.89 -8.57 -1.63
CA ILE A 236 0.64 -7.80 -1.81
C ILE A 236 0.38 -6.94 -0.57
N PHE A 237 0.47 -7.53 0.62
CA PHE A 237 0.26 -6.79 1.88
C PHE A 237 1.32 -5.74 2.14
N ASP A 238 2.56 -5.98 1.71
CA ASP A 238 3.64 -5.03 1.83
C ASP A 238 3.40 -3.78 0.97
N LEU A 239 3.04 -3.98 -0.30
CA LEU A 239 2.69 -2.89 -1.23
C LEU A 239 1.47 -2.08 -0.74
N ASP A 240 0.49 -2.75 -0.13
CA ASP A 240 -0.70 -2.06 0.36
C ASP A 240 -0.44 -1.25 1.64
N ARG A 241 0.67 -1.50 2.37
CA ARG A 241 1.03 -0.80 3.62
C ARG A 241 1.83 0.48 3.35
N PRO A 242 1.24 1.68 3.49
CA PRO A 242 1.94 2.94 3.19
C PRO A 242 3.02 3.30 4.23
N ALA A 243 2.93 2.82 5.47
CA ALA A 243 3.76 3.29 6.58
C ALA A 243 4.60 2.21 7.29
N THR A 244 4.16 0.95 7.25
CA THR A 244 4.80 -0.18 7.98
C THR A 244 5.42 -1.20 7.04
N GLY A 245 5.35 -0.99 5.73
CA GLY A 245 5.91 -1.86 4.71
C GLY A 245 7.43 -1.74 4.55
N THR A 246 8.04 -2.79 3.99
CA THR A 246 9.42 -2.81 3.52
C THR A 246 9.59 -2.08 2.19
N ILE A 247 8.61 -2.16 1.29
CA ILE A 247 8.58 -1.38 0.05
C ILE A 247 8.10 0.05 0.38
N LYS A 248 9.02 1.01 0.32
CA LYS A 248 8.75 2.42 0.65
C LYS A 248 8.77 3.29 -0.59
N VAL A 249 7.87 4.27 -0.62
CA VAL A 249 7.85 5.30 -1.64
C VAL A 249 9.08 6.21 -1.48
N SER A 250 9.87 6.34 -2.55
CA SER A 250 11.02 7.24 -2.56
C SER A 250 10.62 8.69 -2.31
N GLN A 251 11.33 9.37 -1.41
CA GLN A 251 11.16 10.81 -1.14
C GLN A 251 12.17 11.67 -1.90
N GLN A 252 12.88 11.09 -2.88
CA GLN A 252 13.95 11.77 -3.61
C GLN A 252 13.51 13.09 -4.29
N PRO A 253 12.31 13.21 -4.90
CA PRO A 253 11.86 14.47 -5.47
C PRO A 253 11.82 15.63 -4.46
N LEU A 254 11.37 15.37 -3.22
CA LEU A 254 11.36 16.37 -2.14
C LEU A 254 12.78 16.70 -1.67
N VAL A 255 13.68 15.72 -1.63
CA VAL A 255 15.09 15.94 -1.29
C VAL A 255 15.76 16.87 -2.30
N ASP A 256 15.53 16.64 -3.58
CA ASP A 256 16.13 17.43 -4.65
C ASP A 256 15.53 18.84 -4.72
N LEU A 257 14.22 18.97 -4.51
CA LEU A 257 13.56 20.27 -4.33
C LEU A 257 14.20 21.08 -3.20
N ILE A 258 14.31 20.51 -2.00
CA ILE A 258 14.86 21.20 -0.82
C ILE A 258 16.33 21.57 -1.03
N ARG A 259 17.11 20.73 -1.72
CA ARG A 259 18.49 21.07 -2.12
C ARG A 259 18.49 22.27 -3.07
N GLY A 260 17.54 22.31 -3.99
CA GLY A 260 17.37 23.40 -4.96
C GLY A 260 17.10 24.76 -4.33
N PHE A 261 16.43 24.84 -3.18
CA PHE A 261 16.18 26.12 -2.49
C PHE A 261 17.44 26.82 -1.98
N LYS A 262 18.54 26.09 -1.78
CA LYS A 262 19.80 26.62 -1.25
C LYS A 262 20.74 27.18 -2.32
N ASN A 263 20.42 26.95 -3.59
CA ASN A 263 21.17 27.43 -4.74
C ASN A 263 20.51 28.69 -5.30
#